data_AF-G5A871-F1
#
_entry.id   AF-G5A871-F1
#
_cell.length_a   1.000
_cell.length_b   1.000
_cell.length_c   1.000
_cell.angle_alpha   90.00
_cell.angle_beta   90.00
_cell.angle_gamma   90.00
#
_symmetry.space_group_name_H-M   'P 1'
#
loop_
_entity.id
_entity.type
_entity.pdbx_description
1 polymer ?
#
loop_
_entity_poly.entity_id
_entity_poly.type
_entity_poly.pdbx_seq_one_letter_code
_entity_poly.pdbx_strand_id
1 'polypeptide(L)'
;MVRQFFELRDEQEKRKYVSVAAQPPLCRMLLVRWLIENGAPLDVATAIEIGTKRSYAQNVEVAWWLSERDRVALVLGGLSKNKYRKLLLWVLEHTAFKDASSRATIGDAVKQRNYGTAEWLSEQVVNPEVRTWCLPAEEESEEGRPSKRRRQKVK
;
A
#
# COMPACT_ATOMS: atom_id res chain seq x y z
N MET A 1 -31.52 12.97 -14.59
CA MET A 1 -32.25 11.74 -14.21
C MET A 1 -31.34 10.71 -13.53
N VAL A 2 -30.22 10.29 -14.13
CA VAL A 2 -29.34 9.24 -13.53
C VAL A 2 -28.66 9.67 -12.22
N ARG A 3 -28.16 10.92 -12.11
CA ARG A 3 -27.56 11.43 -10.86
C ARG A 3 -28.54 11.47 -9.69
N GLN A 4 -29.72 12.04 -9.90
CA GLN A 4 -30.79 12.08 -8.89
C GLN A 4 -31.21 10.68 -8.43
N PHE A 5 -31.28 9.70 -9.34
CA PHE A 5 -31.54 8.31 -8.97
C PHE A 5 -30.44 7.74 -8.07
N PHE A 6 -29.18 8.05 -8.35
CA PHE A 6 -28.03 7.57 -7.59
C PHE A 6 -27.90 8.25 -6.22
N GLU A 7 -28.16 9.55 -6.14
CA GLU A 7 -28.12 10.32 -4.89
C GLU A 7 -29.08 9.78 -3.84
N LEU A 8 -30.26 9.30 -4.26
CA LEU A 8 -31.30 8.72 -3.41
C LEU A 8 -30.99 7.31 -2.89
N ARG A 9 -29.88 6.70 -3.34
CA ARG A 9 -29.48 5.34 -2.92
C ARG A 9 -28.67 5.38 -1.63
N ASP A 10 -28.87 4.37 -0.80
CA ASP A 10 -28.04 4.21 0.38
C ASP A 10 -26.60 3.79 0.02
N GLU A 11 -25.70 3.93 0.99
CA GLU A 11 -24.28 3.56 0.85
C GLU A 11 -24.10 2.10 0.41
N GLN A 12 -24.93 1.18 0.89
CA GLN A 12 -24.80 -0.25 0.62
C GLN A 12 -25.20 -0.59 -0.81
N GLU A 13 -26.25 0.02 -1.34
CA GLU A 13 -26.64 -0.06 -2.74
C GLU A 13 -25.58 0.53 -3.65
N LYS A 14 -25.02 1.69 -3.30
CA LYS A 14 -23.91 2.32 -4.03
C LYS A 14 -22.69 1.39 -4.11
N ARG A 15 -22.31 0.73 -3.01
CA ARG A 15 -21.24 -0.31 -2.99
C ARG A 15 -21.53 -1.45 -3.95
N LYS A 16 -22.77 -1.95 -3.95
CA LYS A 16 -23.17 -3.04 -4.85
C LYS A 16 -23.00 -2.65 -6.31
N TYR A 17 -23.36 -1.42 -6.69
CA TYR A 17 -23.16 -0.96 -8.06
C TYR A 17 -21.68 -0.91 -8.46
N VAL A 18 -20.80 -0.44 -7.57
CA VAL A 18 -19.35 -0.44 -7.82
C VAL A 18 -18.83 -1.88 -7.99
N SER A 19 -19.21 -2.78 -7.08
CA SER A 19 -18.82 -4.20 -7.16
C SER A 19 -19.28 -4.85 -8.46
N VAL A 20 -20.55 -4.67 -8.84
CA VAL A 20 -21.09 -5.20 -10.11
C VAL A 20 -20.39 -4.59 -11.33
N ALA A 21 -20.10 -3.29 -11.32
CA ALA A 21 -19.38 -2.63 -12.41
C ALA A 21 -17.92 -3.11 -12.54
N ALA A 22 -17.30 -3.52 -11.43
CA ALA A 22 -15.95 -4.05 -11.34
C ALA A 22 -15.84 -5.53 -11.76
N GLN A 23 -16.95 -6.28 -11.82
CA GLN A 23 -16.93 -7.71 -12.09
C GLN A 23 -16.47 -8.05 -13.52
N PRO A 24 -15.71 -9.15 -13.70
CA PRO A 24 -15.42 -9.71 -15.01
C PRO A 24 -16.69 -10.23 -15.73
N PRO A 25 -16.70 -10.33 -17.08
CA PRO A 25 -15.59 -10.02 -17.98
C PRO A 25 -15.49 -8.52 -18.32
N LEU A 26 -16.58 -7.77 -18.13
CA LEU A 26 -16.77 -6.43 -18.71
C LEU A 26 -16.26 -5.26 -17.87
N CYS A 27 -15.60 -5.48 -16.72
CA CYS A 27 -15.07 -4.47 -15.80
C CYS A 27 -15.06 -3.06 -16.41
N ARG A 28 -16.14 -2.33 -16.16
CA ARG A 28 -16.44 -1.08 -16.87
C ARG A 28 -15.75 0.03 -16.10
N MET A 29 -14.44 0.18 -16.29
CA MET A 29 -13.63 1.14 -15.52
C MET A 29 -14.18 2.57 -15.58
N LEU A 30 -14.71 2.99 -16.73
CA LEU A 30 -15.38 4.30 -16.86
C LEU A 30 -16.63 4.41 -15.98
N LEU A 31 -17.40 3.32 -15.82
CA LEU A 31 -18.56 3.28 -14.95
C LEU A 31 -18.14 3.23 -13.47
N VAL A 32 -17.13 2.43 -13.11
CA VAL A 32 -16.56 2.40 -11.75
C VAL A 32 -16.08 3.79 -11.35
N ARG A 33 -15.31 4.44 -12.21
CA ARG A 33 -14.85 5.82 -12.04
C ARG A 33 -16.01 6.77 -11.83
N TRP A 34 -16.99 6.74 -12.72
CA TRP A 34 -18.16 7.59 -12.62
C TRP A 34 -18.91 7.37 -11.30
N LEU A 35 -19.13 6.12 -10.88
CA LEU A 35 -19.80 5.81 -9.61
C LEU A 35 -19.05 6.42 -8.42
N ILE A 36 -17.73 6.23 -8.35
CA ILE A 36 -16.89 6.75 -7.26
C ILE A 36 -16.86 8.28 -7.25
N GLU A 37 -16.67 8.92 -8.41
CA GLU A 37 -16.67 10.38 -8.54
C GLU A 37 -18.03 11.00 -8.16
N ASN A 38 -19.11 10.22 -8.19
CA ASN A 38 -20.45 10.65 -7.75
C ASN A 38 -20.79 10.16 -6.33
N GLY A 39 -19.80 9.74 -5.54
CA GLY A 39 -19.94 9.46 -4.11
C GLY A 39 -20.23 8.00 -3.77
N ALA A 40 -20.01 7.05 -4.69
CA ALA A 40 -19.99 5.65 -4.32
C ALA A 40 -18.73 5.33 -3.49
N PRO A 41 -18.86 4.72 -2.32
CA PRO A 41 -17.70 4.18 -1.60
C PRO A 41 -17.08 3.01 -2.37
N LEU A 42 -15.76 2.93 -2.35
CA LEU A 42 -14.99 1.79 -2.86
C LEU A 42 -14.42 1.02 -1.68
N ASP A 43 -14.84 -0.24 -1.50
CA ASP A 43 -14.27 -1.09 -0.46
C ASP A 43 -12.93 -1.72 -0.92
N VAL A 44 -12.09 -2.04 0.06
CA VAL A 44 -10.74 -2.61 -0.16
C VAL A 44 -10.79 -3.93 -0.93
N ALA A 45 -11.81 -4.78 -0.72
CA ALA A 45 -11.88 -6.07 -1.40
C ALA A 45 -12.17 -5.90 -2.89
N THR A 46 -13.12 -5.03 -3.24
CA THR A 46 -13.41 -4.65 -4.63
C THR A 46 -12.20 -3.97 -5.28
N ALA A 47 -11.52 -3.07 -4.56
CA ALA A 47 -10.30 -2.42 -5.06
C ALA A 47 -9.18 -3.42 -5.38
N ILE A 48 -8.97 -4.41 -4.50
CA ILE A 48 -8.03 -5.51 -4.73
C ILE A 48 -8.47 -6.33 -5.95
N GLU A 49 -9.75 -6.62 -6.11
CA GLU A 49 -10.23 -7.39 -7.26
C GLU A 49 -9.92 -6.68 -8.59
N ILE A 50 -10.17 -5.36 -8.67
CA ILE A 50 -9.87 -4.56 -9.86
C ILE A 50 -8.35 -4.50 -10.08
N GLY A 51 -7.58 -4.15 -9.05
CA GLY A 51 -6.15 -3.87 -9.13
C GLY A 51 -5.24 -5.09 -9.30
N THR A 52 -5.79 -6.30 -9.42
CA THR A 52 -4.99 -7.54 -9.46
C THR A 52 -5.23 -8.40 -10.68
N LYS A 53 -6.37 -8.22 -11.33
CA LYS A 53 -6.75 -8.96 -12.55
C LYS A 53 -6.40 -8.20 -13.83
N ARG A 54 -5.79 -7.00 -13.72
CA ARG A 54 -5.77 -6.01 -14.81
C ARG A 54 -4.41 -5.33 -14.99
N SER A 55 -4.38 -4.32 -15.86
CA SER A 55 -3.17 -3.59 -16.23
C SER A 55 -2.67 -2.70 -15.10
N TYR A 56 -1.37 -2.39 -15.14
CA TYR A 56 -0.73 -1.48 -14.18
C TYR A 56 -1.46 -0.14 -14.06
N ALA A 57 -1.89 0.46 -15.18
CA ALA A 57 -2.61 1.73 -15.17
C ALA A 57 -3.92 1.70 -14.36
N GLN A 58 -4.66 0.59 -14.39
CA GLN A 58 -5.89 0.44 -13.61
C GLN A 58 -5.61 0.25 -12.13
N ASN A 59 -4.50 -0.41 -11.79
CA ASN A 59 -4.06 -0.58 -10.40
C ASN A 59 -3.79 0.79 -9.74
N VAL A 60 -3.16 1.69 -10.49
CA VAL A 60 -2.87 3.08 -10.09
C VAL A 60 -4.16 3.86 -9.85
N GLU A 61 -5.08 3.84 -10.81
CA GLU A 61 -6.33 4.59 -10.74
C GLU A 61 -7.17 4.18 -9.53
N VAL A 62 -7.28 2.87 -9.27
CA VAL A 62 -8.05 2.32 -8.15
C VAL A 62 -7.46 2.69 -6.80
N ALA A 63 -6.13 2.63 -6.65
CA ALA A 63 -5.49 3.02 -5.40
C ALA A 63 -5.68 4.51 -5.08
N TRP A 64 -5.80 5.35 -6.11
CA TRP A 64 -6.08 6.78 -5.95
C TRP A 64 -7.45 7.06 -5.33
N TRP A 65 -8.44 6.22 -5.59
CA TRP A 65 -9.79 6.38 -5.07
C TRP A 65 -9.96 5.96 -3.61
N LEU A 66 -9.02 5.21 -3.06
CA LEU A 66 -9.08 4.75 -1.68
C LEU A 66 -8.77 5.88 -0.70
N SER A 67 -9.44 5.85 0.45
CA SER A 67 -9.07 6.69 1.60
C SER A 67 -7.69 6.27 2.13
N GLU A 68 -7.00 7.15 2.88
CA GLU A 68 -5.71 6.78 3.49
C GLU A 68 -5.82 5.52 4.35
N ARG A 69 -6.88 5.42 5.16
CA ARG A 69 -7.17 4.23 5.98
C ARG A 69 -7.28 2.96 5.14
N ASP A 70 -7.98 3.03 4.01
CA ASP A 70 -8.16 1.89 3.12
C ASP A 70 -6.87 1.53 2.38
N ARG A 71 -6.04 2.53 2.03
CA ARG A 71 -4.69 2.30 1.49
C ARG A 71 -3.79 1.61 2.50
N VAL A 72 -3.84 1.99 3.79
CA VAL A 72 -3.12 1.27 4.85
C VAL A 72 -3.58 -0.19 4.90
N ALA A 73 -4.88 -0.45 4.96
CA ALA A 73 -5.41 -1.83 4.98
C ALA A 73 -4.97 -2.63 3.74
N LEU A 74 -4.96 -1.98 2.57
CA LEU A 74 -4.47 -2.58 1.34
C LEU A 74 -2.97 -2.90 1.40
N VAL A 75 -2.16 -2.00 1.95
CA VAL A 75 -0.72 -2.21 2.12
C VAL A 75 -0.47 -3.39 3.04
N LEU A 76 -1.11 -3.43 4.21
CA LEU A 76 -0.99 -4.52 5.18
C LEU A 76 -1.41 -5.88 4.57
N GLY A 77 -2.49 -5.91 3.80
CA GLY A 77 -2.94 -7.10 3.07
C GLY A 77 -2.01 -7.50 1.93
N GLY A 78 -1.33 -6.52 1.32
CA GLY A 78 -0.36 -6.68 0.24
C GLY A 78 0.96 -7.28 0.70
N LEU A 79 1.44 -6.89 1.89
CA LEU A 79 2.68 -7.41 2.49
C LEU A 79 2.64 -8.93 2.67
N SER A 80 1.46 -9.52 2.85
CA SER A 80 1.30 -10.97 3.03
C SER A 80 1.10 -11.75 1.73
N LYS A 81 0.98 -11.08 0.57
CA LYS A 81 0.54 -11.72 -0.69
C LYS A 81 1.34 -11.19 -1.89
N ASN A 82 2.23 -12.03 -2.43
CA ASN A 82 3.11 -11.67 -3.56
C ASN A 82 2.37 -11.09 -4.78
N LYS A 83 1.15 -11.57 -5.06
CA LYS A 83 0.32 -11.06 -6.17
C LYS A 83 -0.03 -9.56 -6.08
N TYR A 84 0.14 -8.94 -4.92
CA TYR A 84 -0.21 -7.54 -4.67
C TYR A 84 1.01 -6.61 -4.63
N ARG A 85 2.23 -7.14 -4.82
CA ARG A 85 3.48 -6.38 -4.73
C ARG A 85 3.54 -5.14 -5.64
N LYS A 86 3.05 -5.23 -6.89
CA LYS A 86 3.03 -4.07 -7.80
C LYS A 86 2.12 -2.94 -7.33
N LEU A 87 0.92 -3.29 -6.85
CA LEU A 87 -0.04 -2.33 -6.31
C LEU A 87 0.47 -1.72 -5.00
N LEU A 88 1.03 -2.56 -4.13
CA LEU A 88 1.68 -2.14 -2.89
C LEU A 88 2.81 -1.15 -3.15
N LEU A 89 3.73 -1.47 -4.06
CA LEU A 89 4.85 -0.61 -4.40
C LEU A 89 4.36 0.74 -4.93
N TRP A 90 3.37 0.71 -5.83
CA TRP A 90 2.79 1.94 -6.34
C TRP A 90 2.21 2.82 -5.23
N VAL A 91 1.42 2.24 -4.32
CA VAL A 91 0.81 2.95 -3.19
C VAL A 91 1.89 3.58 -2.31
N LEU A 92 2.94 2.82 -1.96
CA LEU A 92 4.03 3.32 -1.13
C LEU A 92 4.77 4.49 -1.81
N GLU A 93 5.10 4.37 -3.09
CA GLU A 93 5.86 5.37 -3.84
C GLU A 93 5.09 6.66 -4.14
N HIS A 94 3.77 6.56 -4.37
CA HIS A 94 2.97 7.65 -4.93
C HIS A 94 1.91 8.21 -3.96
N THR A 95 1.86 7.70 -2.72
CA THR A 95 0.94 8.19 -1.70
C THR A 95 1.68 8.84 -0.55
N ALA A 96 1.39 10.11 -0.29
CA ALA A 96 1.76 10.74 0.97
C ALA A 96 0.80 10.28 2.07
N PHE A 97 1.27 9.43 2.97
CA PHE A 97 0.57 9.05 4.19
C PHE A 97 0.71 10.18 5.21
N LYS A 98 -0.34 10.99 5.36
CA LYS A 98 -0.29 12.20 6.20
C LYS A 98 -0.31 11.85 7.67
N ASP A 99 -1.07 10.81 8.05
CA ASP A 99 -1.14 10.38 9.42
C ASP A 99 0.15 9.67 9.83
N ALA A 100 0.72 10.07 10.96
CA ALA A 100 1.86 9.40 11.56
C ALA A 100 1.49 7.96 11.99
N SER A 101 0.23 7.73 12.40
CA SER A 101 -0.26 6.42 12.79
C SER A 101 -0.28 5.44 11.60
N SER A 102 -0.66 5.90 10.40
CA SER A 102 -0.58 5.14 9.15
C SER A 102 0.84 4.68 8.88
N ARG A 103 1.81 5.60 8.95
CA ARG A 103 3.23 5.33 8.69
C ARG A 103 3.81 4.34 9.71
N ALA A 104 3.54 4.54 11.00
CA ALA A 104 3.98 3.63 12.05
C ALA A 104 3.40 2.23 11.87
N THR A 105 2.09 2.13 11.59
CA THR A 105 1.40 0.84 11.38
C THR A 105 1.99 0.07 10.21
N ILE A 106 2.27 0.75 9.09
CA ILE A 106 2.90 0.12 7.92
C ILE A 106 4.34 -0.29 8.24
N GLY A 107 5.14 0.60 8.84
CA GLY A 107 6.53 0.32 9.18
C GLY A 107 6.67 -0.86 10.15
N ASP A 108 5.82 -0.94 11.18
CA ASP A 108 5.79 -2.07 12.11
C ASP A 108 5.39 -3.36 11.41
N ALA A 109 4.42 -3.30 10.48
CA ALA A 109 4.04 -4.46 9.69
C ALA A 109 5.17 -4.94 8.76
N VAL A 110 5.96 -4.03 8.19
CA VAL A 110 7.15 -4.40 7.39
C VAL A 110 8.20 -5.07 8.27
N LYS A 111 8.49 -4.51 9.46
CA LYS A 111 9.45 -5.09 10.43
C LYS A 111 9.06 -6.48 10.90
N GLN A 112 7.76 -6.74 11.07
CA GLN A 112 7.24 -8.04 11.50
C GLN A 112 7.21 -9.10 10.39
N ARG A 113 7.51 -8.74 9.14
CA ARG A 113 7.48 -9.68 8.01
C ARG A 113 8.82 -10.38 7.84
N ASN A 114 8.81 -11.46 7.07
CA ASN A 114 10.01 -12.23 6.80
C ASN A 114 11.05 -11.38 6.04
N TYR A 115 12.32 -11.76 6.18
CA TYR A 115 13.46 -11.07 5.57
C TYR A 115 13.25 -10.78 4.08
N GLY A 116 12.71 -11.74 3.31
CA GLY A 116 12.48 -11.58 1.88
C GLY A 116 11.41 -10.54 1.47
N THR A 117 10.54 -10.09 2.38
CA THR A 117 9.61 -8.98 2.09
C THR A 117 10.28 -7.63 2.34
N ALA A 118 11.06 -7.52 3.43
CA ALA A 118 11.82 -6.33 3.75
C ALA A 118 12.94 -6.07 2.71
N GLU A 119 13.68 -7.12 2.35
CA GLU A 119 14.71 -7.08 1.29
C GLU A 119 14.11 -6.63 -0.04
N TRP A 120 13.01 -7.27 -0.48
CA TRP A 120 12.30 -6.86 -1.69
C TRP A 120 11.84 -5.40 -1.64
N LEU A 121 11.31 -4.91 -0.51
CA LEU A 121 10.95 -3.49 -0.38
C LEU A 121 12.18 -2.59 -0.46
N SER A 122 13.31 -2.98 0.15
CA SER A 122 14.54 -2.22 0.12
C SER A 122 15.15 -2.09 -1.28
N GLU A 123 14.92 -3.07 -2.15
CA GLU A 123 15.35 -3.03 -3.56
C GLU A 123 14.42 -2.19 -4.44
N GLN A 124 13.12 -2.19 -4.15
CA GLN A 124 12.11 -1.64 -5.05
C GLN A 124 11.65 -0.23 -4.68
N VAL A 125 11.67 0.13 -3.40
CA VAL A 125 11.24 1.46 -2.94
C VAL A 125 12.36 2.46 -3.22
N VAL A 126 12.12 3.40 -4.13
CA VAL A 126 13.09 4.44 -4.53
C VAL A 126 12.86 5.73 -3.76
N ASN A 127 11.64 6.01 -3.33
CA ASN A 127 11.32 7.26 -2.62
C ASN A 127 12.02 7.32 -1.25
N PRO A 128 12.94 8.29 -1.02
CA PRO A 128 13.75 8.35 0.20
C PRO A 128 12.91 8.64 1.45
N GLU A 129 11.83 9.41 1.33
CA GLU A 129 10.93 9.67 2.46
C GLU A 129 10.26 8.38 2.90
N VAL A 130 9.76 7.59 1.95
CA VAL A 130 9.12 6.30 2.21
C VAL A 130 10.10 5.33 2.86
N ARG A 131 11.32 5.23 2.31
CA ARG A 131 12.38 4.40 2.89
C ARG A 131 12.65 4.73 4.35
N THR A 132 12.70 6.03 4.70
CA THR A 132 13.07 6.52 6.03
C THR A 132 12.11 6.04 7.13
N TRP A 133 10.80 5.97 6.86
CA TRP A 133 9.82 5.54 7.87
C TRP A 133 9.33 4.09 7.69
N CYS A 134 9.43 3.52 6.49
CA CYS A 134 8.87 2.22 6.16
C CYS A 134 9.86 1.06 6.37
N LEU A 135 11.15 1.29 6.12
CA LEU A 135 12.18 0.27 6.25
C LEU A 135 12.80 0.31 7.65
N PRO A 136 13.22 -0.85 8.20
CA PRO A 136 14.04 -0.85 9.40
C PRO A 136 15.31 -0.04 9.15
N ALA A 137 15.75 0.72 10.16
CA ALA A 137 17.08 1.28 10.13
C ALA A 137 18.07 0.13 9.96
N GLU A 138 19.02 0.27 9.03
CA GLU A 138 20.20 -0.57 9.04
C GLU A 138 20.86 -0.30 10.38
N GLU A 139 20.77 -1.26 11.31
CA GLU A 139 21.59 -1.20 12.52
C GLU A 139 23.03 -1.20 12.01
N GLU A 140 23.69 -0.04 12.09
CA GLU A 140 25.12 0.06 11.89
C GLU A 140 25.76 -0.94 12.85
N SER A 141 26.22 -2.06 12.31
CA SER A 141 27.01 -3.03 13.03
C SER A 141 28.18 -2.28 13.66
N GLU A 142 28.15 -2.08 14.98
CA GLU A 142 29.30 -1.66 15.78
C GLU A 142 30.38 -2.76 15.75
N GLU A 143 31.01 -2.96 14.60
CA GLU A 143 32.20 -3.81 14.45
C GLU A 143 33.43 -2.93 14.22
N GLY A 144 33.62 -2.02 15.18
CA GLY A 144 34.72 -1.06 15.23
C GLY A 144 35.37 -1.01 16.61
N ARG A 145 35.65 -2.16 17.24
CA ARG A 145 36.38 -2.21 18.53
C ARG A 145 37.85 -2.58 18.29
N PRO A 146 38.80 -1.62 18.21
CA PRO A 146 40.21 -1.97 18.19
C PRO A 146 40.65 -2.44 19.58
N SER A 147 40.89 -3.75 19.69
CA SER A 147 41.49 -4.41 20.86
C SER A 147 42.94 -3.95 21.05
N LYS A 148 43.15 -2.88 21.82
CA LYS A 148 44.48 -2.46 22.28
C LYS A 148 44.94 -3.37 23.43
N ARG A 149 45.48 -4.55 23.11
CA ARG A 149 46.38 -5.27 24.03
C ARG A 149 47.83 -4.85 23.77
N ARG A 150 48.21 -3.70 24.35
CA ARG A 150 49.62 -3.33 24.56
C ARG A 150 50.10 -4.06 25.82
N ARG A 151 50.80 -5.20 25.67
CA ARG A 151 51.61 -5.76 26.75
C ARG A 151 52.94 -5.00 26.77
N GLN A 152 53.06 -4.04 27.68
CA GLN A 152 54.32 -3.53 28.19
C GLN A 152 54.58 -4.17 29.56
N LYS A 153 55.72 -4.84 29.70
CA LYS A 153 56.59 -4.96 30.90
C LYS A 153 57.93 -5.41 30.32
N VAL A 154 58.91 -4.55 30.07
CA VAL A 154 59.76 -3.76 30.99
C VAL A 154 60.47 -4.65 32.01
N LYS A 155 61.77 -4.82 31.73
CA LYS A 155 62.93 -5.26 32.55
C LYS A 155 62.89 -6.64 33.17
#